data_AF-A0A951I7G5-F1
#
_entry.id   AF-A0A951I7G5-F1
#
_cell.length_a   1.000
_cell.length_b   1.000
_cell.length_c   1.000
_cell.angle_alpha   90.00
_cell.angle_beta   90.00
_cell.angle_gamma   90.00
#
_symmetry.space_group_name_H-M   'P 1'
#
loop_
_entity.id
_entity.type
_entity.pdbx_description
1 polymer ?
#
loop_
_entity_poly.entity_id
_entity_poly.type
_entity_poly.pdbx_seq_one_letter_code
_entity_poly.pdbx_strand_id
1 'polypeptide(L)'
;MLLLLGLLAASFPRGSAATEAQMSDGTDALSNTHTFSNTSSMTIIDRTSGTATSTGASVFPSEINVSGITGNVEKVTVTINGFSHGWPDDVDVLLVGPTGRTVFLMSDCGANTSISEVGATLTFDDAAATAMPDTNPITSGTYRPANYAEERPMGTDTYPDPAPQEPYGTTLSVFNGTNPNGAWRLFVADDENSYAGYITSGWSITVTNAVTAQNTTAVTLPDSGTASLYPSTLNVSGLLGSVTAVTVYLNNFSHTAPDDVDLLLVAPGGRSVVVMSDVGGTTAVNNITLLLNDSAANSLPDSGMLTSGTFKPTDFEAGDTFPSPAPSSPPTGATLSAFNGINPNGAWRLYAVDDAGGNAGTISGGWSLLIATSSSACALNIAPLSQAFPITGGAGSFDLSSPFGCDWA
;
A
#
# COMPACT_ATOMS: atom_id res chain seq x y z
N MET A 1 -34.17 -15.93 15.32
CA MET A 1 -33.78 -16.45 14.00
C MET A 1 -32.53 -17.28 14.23
N LEU A 2 -32.62 -18.58 13.98
CA LEU A 2 -31.67 -19.63 14.40
C LEU A 2 -30.33 -19.47 13.67
N LEU A 3 -29.21 -19.38 14.40
CA LEU A 3 -27.86 -19.41 13.83
C LEU A 3 -27.49 -20.88 13.57
N LEU A 4 -27.28 -21.24 12.31
CA LEU A 4 -26.89 -22.60 11.90
C LEU A 4 -25.37 -22.74 12.04
N LEU A 5 -24.89 -23.47 13.06
CA LEU A 5 -23.49 -23.90 13.15
C LEU A 5 -23.24 -24.99 12.08
N GLY A 6 -22.45 -24.66 11.05
CA GLY A 6 -21.93 -25.63 10.10
C GLY A 6 -20.78 -26.43 10.71
N LEU A 7 -21.00 -27.72 10.93
CA LEU A 7 -19.97 -28.70 11.32
C LEU A 7 -19.24 -29.16 10.05
N LEU A 8 -17.99 -28.71 9.82
CA LEU A 8 -17.16 -29.22 8.74
C LEU A 8 -16.22 -30.31 9.31
N ALA A 9 -16.51 -31.58 9.02
CA ALA A 9 -15.59 -32.69 9.29
C ALA A 9 -14.75 -32.93 8.02
N ALA A 10 -13.44 -32.67 8.07
CA ALA A 10 -12.51 -32.98 7.00
C ALA A 10 -11.58 -34.13 7.41
N SER A 11 -11.48 -35.16 6.57
CA SER A 11 -10.46 -36.20 6.63
C SER A 11 -9.34 -35.86 5.64
N PHE A 12 -8.08 -35.85 6.09
CA PHE A 12 -6.91 -35.64 5.22
C PHE A 12 -6.09 -36.93 5.11
N PRO A 13 -5.73 -37.41 3.89
CA PRO A 13 -4.73 -38.45 3.72
C PRO A 13 -3.32 -37.89 3.97
N ARG A 14 -2.44 -38.74 4.51
CA ARG A 14 -1.04 -38.42 4.81
C ARG A 14 -0.26 -38.04 3.54
N GLY A 15 0.37 -36.86 3.57
CA GLY A 15 1.45 -36.49 2.66
C GLY A 15 1.15 -35.33 1.73
N SER A 16 1.06 -34.10 2.26
CA SER A 16 1.36 -32.89 1.50
C SER A 16 2.33 -32.04 2.33
N ALA A 17 3.47 -31.71 1.73
CA ALA A 17 4.44 -30.81 2.31
C ALA A 17 3.81 -29.41 2.35
N ALA A 18 3.75 -28.81 3.54
CA ALA A 18 3.47 -27.39 3.68
C ALA A 18 4.63 -26.63 3.02
N THR A 19 4.32 -25.86 1.98
CA THR A 19 5.25 -24.94 1.37
C THR A 19 5.45 -23.80 2.36
N GLU A 20 6.68 -23.63 2.82
CA GLU A 20 7.11 -22.58 3.73
C GLU A 20 6.93 -21.23 3.01
N ALA A 21 5.94 -20.44 3.45
CA ALA A 21 5.81 -19.07 2.98
C ALA A 21 7.02 -18.29 3.50
N GLN A 22 7.94 -17.96 2.59
CA GLN A 22 9.08 -17.10 2.85
C GLN A 22 8.55 -15.75 3.35
N MET A 23 8.84 -15.40 4.60
CA MET A 23 8.70 -14.02 5.08
C MET A 23 9.68 -13.16 4.27
N SER A 24 9.16 -12.14 3.57
CA SER A 24 9.98 -11.21 2.80
C SER A 24 10.97 -10.51 3.72
N ASP A 25 12.24 -10.52 3.33
CA ASP A 25 13.30 -9.71 3.92
C ASP A 25 12.88 -8.23 3.90
N GLY A 26 12.83 -7.60 5.07
CA GLY A 26 12.20 -6.30 5.34
C GLY A 26 12.89 -5.09 4.71
N THR A 27 13.11 -5.14 3.41
CA THR A 27 13.83 -4.12 2.64
C THR A 27 12.98 -3.40 1.59
N ASP A 28 11.65 -3.60 1.54
CA ASP A 28 10.82 -2.95 0.52
C ASP A 28 9.55 -2.26 1.10
N ALA A 29 9.46 -0.96 0.79
CA ALA A 29 8.41 0.07 0.94
C ALA A 29 7.27 -0.06 1.99
N LEU A 30 7.00 1.08 2.66
CA LEU A 30 5.90 1.38 3.59
C LEU A 30 4.50 1.38 2.95
N SER A 31 4.13 0.34 2.19
CA SER A 31 2.98 0.43 1.31
C SER A 31 1.96 -0.72 1.48
N ASN A 32 0.66 -0.37 1.54
CA ASN A 32 -0.48 -1.28 1.51
C ASN A 32 -0.83 -1.58 0.06
N THR A 33 -1.00 -2.85 -0.33
CA THR A 33 -1.34 -3.20 -1.71
C THR A 33 -2.69 -3.90 -1.80
N HIS A 34 -3.57 -3.39 -2.65
CA HIS A 34 -4.95 -3.88 -2.86
C HIS A 34 -5.19 -4.16 -4.34
N THR A 35 -5.73 -5.33 -4.69
CA THR A 35 -6.05 -5.68 -6.08
C THR A 35 -7.56 -5.83 -6.26
N PHE A 36 -8.09 -5.20 -7.30
CA PHE A 36 -9.49 -5.27 -7.71
C PHE A 36 -9.54 -5.72 -9.17
N SER A 37 -10.51 -6.58 -9.50
CA SER A 37 -10.60 -7.17 -10.84
C SER A 37 -12.01 -7.04 -11.40
N ASN A 38 -12.10 -6.76 -12.69
CA ASN A 38 -13.29 -7.02 -13.50
C ASN A 38 -12.93 -8.11 -14.51
N THR A 39 -13.48 -9.31 -14.31
CA THR A 39 -13.17 -10.50 -15.12
C THR A 39 -14.03 -10.63 -16.37
N SER A 40 -14.87 -9.63 -16.67
CA SER A 40 -15.72 -9.64 -17.86
C SER A 40 -14.86 -9.59 -19.12
N SER A 41 -15.13 -10.49 -20.06
CA SER A 41 -14.51 -10.43 -21.38
C SER A 41 -15.03 -9.24 -22.19
N MET A 42 -14.20 -8.70 -23.07
CA MET A 42 -14.60 -7.68 -24.04
C MET A 42 -14.02 -7.97 -25.43
N THR A 43 -14.80 -7.67 -26.45
CA THR A 43 -14.37 -7.71 -27.85
C THR A 43 -13.85 -6.34 -28.24
N ILE A 44 -12.65 -6.29 -28.80
CA ILE A 44 -12.09 -5.12 -29.47
C ILE A 44 -12.70 -5.11 -30.87
N ILE A 45 -13.43 -4.04 -31.19
CA ILE A 45 -14.24 -3.97 -32.40
C ILE A 45 -13.46 -3.19 -33.44
N ASP A 46 -13.16 -3.85 -34.55
CA ASP A 46 -12.55 -3.28 -35.77
C ASP A 46 -13.14 -1.90 -36.12
N ARG A 47 -12.29 -0.92 -36.46
CA ARG A 47 -12.76 0.41 -36.81
C ARG A 47 -13.65 0.37 -38.04
N THR A 48 -14.78 1.07 -37.99
CA THR A 48 -15.61 1.23 -39.19
C THR A 48 -14.94 2.20 -40.17
N SER A 49 -14.61 1.73 -41.38
CA SER A 49 -13.96 2.55 -42.41
C SER A 49 -14.69 3.88 -42.66
N GLY A 50 -13.96 5.00 -42.65
CA GLY A 50 -14.48 6.32 -43.00
C GLY A 50 -15.05 7.15 -41.84
N THR A 51 -14.98 6.67 -40.60
CA THR A 51 -15.18 7.52 -39.41
C THR A 51 -13.91 8.31 -39.12
N ALA A 52 -14.00 9.43 -38.39
CA ALA A 52 -12.82 10.18 -37.92
C ALA A 52 -12.34 9.73 -36.53
N THR A 53 -13.20 9.03 -35.78
CA THR A 53 -12.93 8.53 -34.43
C THR A 53 -12.69 7.02 -34.45
N SER A 54 -11.89 6.53 -33.51
CA SER A 54 -11.74 5.11 -33.19
C SER A 54 -13.08 4.46 -32.80
N THR A 55 -13.13 3.13 -32.86
CA THR A 55 -14.28 2.35 -32.40
C THR A 55 -13.99 1.77 -31.01
N GLY A 56 -14.81 2.15 -30.03
CA GLY A 56 -14.73 1.57 -28.69
C GLY A 56 -15.09 0.08 -28.69
N ALA A 57 -14.43 -0.68 -27.81
CA ALA A 57 -14.73 -2.08 -27.58
C ALA A 57 -16.19 -2.35 -27.17
N SER A 58 -16.61 -3.61 -27.16
CA SER A 58 -17.98 -4.03 -26.82
C SER A 58 -18.45 -3.60 -25.41
N VAL A 59 -17.50 -3.33 -24.51
CA VAL A 59 -17.73 -2.75 -23.18
C VAL A 59 -16.88 -1.49 -23.09
N PHE A 60 -17.52 -0.32 -23.13
CA PHE A 60 -16.82 0.96 -23.24
C PHE A 60 -17.54 2.06 -22.44
N PRO A 61 -17.00 2.50 -21.29
CA PRO A 61 -15.83 1.93 -20.60
C PRO A 61 -16.12 0.59 -19.92
N SER A 62 -15.06 -0.18 -19.66
CA SER A 62 -15.05 -1.26 -18.67
C SER A 62 -14.66 -0.69 -17.29
N GLU A 63 -15.51 -0.87 -16.27
CA GLU A 63 -15.35 -0.22 -14.96
C GLU A 63 -14.96 -1.20 -13.86
N ILE A 64 -14.10 -0.76 -12.94
CA ILE A 64 -13.84 -1.36 -11.63
C ILE A 64 -14.19 -0.32 -10.56
N ASN A 65 -15.09 -0.66 -9.64
CA ASN A 65 -15.40 0.19 -8.49
C ASN A 65 -14.49 -0.16 -7.32
N VAL A 66 -13.48 0.68 -7.08
CA VAL A 66 -12.57 0.55 -5.94
C VAL A 66 -13.22 1.19 -4.71
N SER A 67 -13.18 0.48 -3.59
CA SER A 67 -13.69 0.99 -2.31
C SER A 67 -12.92 0.38 -1.13
N GLY A 68 -13.02 1.01 0.04
CA GLY A 68 -12.41 0.50 1.26
C GLY A 68 -10.91 0.75 1.40
N ILE A 69 -10.30 1.57 0.54
CA ILE A 69 -8.89 1.96 0.67
C ILE A 69 -8.80 3.24 1.48
N THR A 70 -8.06 3.23 2.58
CA THR A 70 -7.76 4.44 3.36
C THR A 70 -6.44 5.05 2.86
N GLY A 71 -6.32 6.38 2.85
CA GLY A 71 -5.12 7.08 2.35
C GLY A 71 -5.15 7.35 0.85
N ASN A 72 -3.99 7.73 0.30
CA ASN A 72 -3.84 8.17 -1.08
C ASN A 72 -3.01 7.16 -1.87
N VAL A 73 -3.21 7.12 -3.19
CA VAL A 73 -2.40 6.31 -4.10
C VAL A 73 -0.92 6.68 -3.96
N GLU A 74 -0.06 5.69 -3.81
CA GLU A 74 1.40 5.81 -3.95
C GLU A 74 1.91 5.17 -5.23
N LYS A 75 1.24 4.09 -5.67
CA LYS A 75 1.54 3.40 -6.91
C LYS A 75 0.29 2.71 -7.44
N VAL A 76 0.20 2.61 -8.76
CA VAL A 76 -0.81 1.83 -9.47
C VAL A 76 -0.08 0.88 -10.41
N THR A 77 -0.51 -0.37 -10.45
CA THR A 77 -0.23 -1.28 -11.56
C THR A 77 -1.55 -1.79 -12.15
N VAL A 78 -1.55 -2.07 -13.44
CA VAL A 78 -2.75 -2.54 -14.16
C VAL A 78 -2.40 -3.82 -14.90
N THR A 79 -3.23 -4.84 -14.80
CA THR A 79 -3.03 -6.09 -15.55
C THR A 79 -4.22 -6.33 -16.47
N ILE A 80 -3.97 -6.53 -17.75
CA ILE A 80 -4.94 -6.96 -18.76
C ILE A 80 -4.71 -8.44 -19.04
N ASN A 81 -5.76 -9.25 -18.95
CA ASN A 81 -5.65 -10.70 -19.07
C ASN A 81 -6.30 -11.21 -20.37
N GLY A 82 -5.50 -11.93 -21.15
CA GLY A 82 -5.95 -12.57 -22.38
C GLY A 82 -6.18 -11.56 -23.51
N PHE A 83 -5.29 -10.58 -23.63
CA PHE A 83 -5.27 -9.61 -24.73
C PHE A 83 -4.84 -10.27 -26.04
N SER A 84 -5.64 -10.15 -27.09
CA SER A 84 -5.31 -10.60 -28.44
C SER A 84 -5.79 -9.58 -29.47
N HIS A 85 -5.01 -9.40 -30.54
CA HIS A 85 -5.38 -8.58 -31.69
C HIS A 85 -4.69 -9.10 -32.95
N GLY A 86 -5.33 -8.89 -34.10
CA GLY A 86 -4.72 -9.17 -35.40
C GLY A 86 -3.55 -8.24 -35.71
N TRP A 87 -3.60 -7.03 -35.16
CA TRP A 87 -2.61 -5.97 -35.36
C TRP A 87 -2.62 -5.06 -34.13
N PRO A 88 -1.84 -5.37 -33.07
CA PRO A 88 -1.99 -4.71 -31.78
C PRO A 88 -1.63 -3.21 -31.78
N ASP A 89 -0.93 -2.75 -32.82
CA ASP A 89 -0.65 -1.33 -33.06
C ASP A 89 -1.92 -0.49 -33.03
N ASP A 90 -2.98 -1.01 -33.65
CA ASP A 90 -4.29 -0.37 -33.81
C ASP A 90 -5.07 -0.23 -32.49
N VAL A 91 -4.54 -0.71 -31.36
CA VAL A 91 -5.27 -0.79 -30.09
C VAL A 91 -4.77 0.22 -29.07
N ASP A 92 -5.64 1.17 -28.76
CA ASP A 92 -5.41 2.16 -27.72
C ASP A 92 -6.12 1.80 -26.42
N VAL A 93 -5.38 1.83 -25.32
CA VAL A 93 -5.91 1.57 -23.99
C VAL A 93 -5.66 2.76 -23.07
N LEU A 94 -6.75 3.43 -22.67
CA LEU A 94 -6.75 4.55 -21.76
C LEU A 94 -7.32 4.14 -20.40
N LEU A 95 -6.59 4.43 -19.32
CA LEU A 95 -7.08 4.30 -17.96
C LEU A 95 -7.47 5.66 -17.40
N VAL A 96 -8.65 5.73 -16.79
CA VAL A 96 -9.17 6.92 -16.09
C VAL A 96 -9.43 6.59 -14.63
N GLY A 97 -8.78 7.32 -13.73
CA GLY A 97 -8.95 7.17 -12.29
C GLY A 97 -10.19 7.92 -11.76
N PRO A 98 -10.59 7.67 -10.49
CA PRO A 98 -11.80 8.24 -9.87
C PRO A 98 -11.84 9.77 -9.83
N THR A 99 -10.68 10.40 -9.86
CA THR A 99 -10.52 11.87 -9.86
C THR A 99 -10.46 12.49 -11.27
N GLY A 100 -10.65 11.67 -12.32
CA GLY A 100 -10.60 12.09 -13.72
C GLY A 100 -9.20 12.19 -14.31
N ARG A 101 -8.15 11.83 -13.57
CA ARG A 101 -6.78 11.72 -14.13
C ARG A 101 -6.73 10.56 -15.13
N THR A 102 -5.90 10.72 -16.15
CA THR A 102 -5.87 9.85 -17.33
C THR A 102 -4.44 9.40 -17.64
N VAL A 103 -4.28 8.19 -18.16
CA VAL A 103 -2.99 7.68 -18.66
C VAL A 103 -3.22 6.67 -19.78
N PHE A 104 -2.41 6.74 -20.84
CA PHE A 104 -2.29 5.66 -21.81
C PHE A 104 -1.53 4.49 -21.19
N LEU A 105 -2.11 3.31 -21.27
CA LEU A 105 -1.42 2.05 -20.99
C LEU A 105 -0.64 1.58 -22.22
N MET A 106 -1.29 1.62 -23.38
CA MET A 106 -0.70 1.38 -24.69
C MET A 106 -1.44 2.18 -25.76
N SER A 107 -0.72 2.62 -26.77
CA SER A 107 -1.21 3.21 -28.03
C SER A 107 -0.08 3.09 -29.03
N ASP A 108 -0.37 2.73 -30.29
CA ASP A 108 0.61 2.45 -31.34
C ASP A 108 1.68 1.41 -30.91
N CYS A 109 1.26 0.31 -30.28
CA CYS A 109 2.18 -0.67 -29.71
C CYS A 109 2.13 -2.04 -30.38
N GLY A 110 3.30 -2.64 -30.62
CA GLY A 110 3.45 -4.03 -31.01
C GLY A 110 3.54 -4.27 -32.51
N ALA A 111 3.45 -3.21 -33.32
CA ALA A 111 3.55 -3.23 -34.76
C ALA A 111 2.61 -4.29 -35.39
N ASN A 112 3.02 -4.87 -36.51
CA ASN A 112 2.18 -5.72 -37.35
C ASN A 112 2.11 -7.21 -36.96
N THR A 113 2.58 -7.57 -35.76
CA THR A 113 2.61 -8.98 -35.35
C THR A 113 1.38 -9.33 -34.52
N SER A 114 0.49 -10.13 -35.11
CA SER A 114 -0.70 -10.64 -34.41
C SER A 114 -0.36 -11.37 -33.11
N ILE A 115 -1.14 -11.09 -32.08
CA ILE A 115 -1.13 -11.83 -30.81
C ILE A 115 -2.19 -12.93 -30.90
N SER A 116 -1.75 -14.19 -30.96
CA SER A 116 -2.62 -15.35 -31.25
C SER A 116 -3.64 -15.70 -30.15
N GLU A 117 -4.54 -16.66 -30.45
CA GLU A 117 -5.73 -17.06 -29.67
C GLU A 117 -5.52 -17.46 -28.19
N VAL A 118 -4.28 -17.63 -27.71
CA VAL A 118 -4.02 -17.90 -26.28
C VAL A 118 -4.07 -16.61 -25.45
N GLY A 119 -3.94 -15.44 -26.08
CA GLY A 119 -3.97 -14.13 -25.42
C GLY A 119 -2.74 -13.84 -24.55
N ALA A 120 -2.29 -12.59 -24.52
CA ALA A 120 -1.21 -12.11 -23.67
C ALA A 120 -1.75 -11.62 -22.32
N THR A 121 -0.95 -11.80 -21.26
CA THR A 121 -1.15 -11.14 -19.97
C THR A 121 -0.17 -9.97 -19.88
N LEU A 122 -0.71 -8.76 -19.89
CA LEU A 122 0.06 -7.53 -19.95
C LEU A 122 -0.08 -6.80 -18.61
N THR A 123 1.04 -6.57 -17.91
CA THR A 123 1.05 -5.77 -16.69
C THR A 123 1.76 -4.45 -16.92
N PHE A 124 1.10 -3.34 -16.60
CA PHE A 124 1.63 -1.99 -16.72
C PHE A 124 2.11 -1.49 -15.36
N ASP A 125 3.39 -1.09 -15.30
CA ASP A 125 4.05 -0.57 -14.10
C ASP A 125 5.15 0.44 -14.50
N ASP A 126 5.13 1.65 -13.93
CA ASP A 126 6.16 2.67 -14.16
C ASP A 126 7.58 2.17 -13.81
N ALA A 127 7.70 1.21 -12.90
CA ALA A 127 8.97 0.62 -12.49
C ALA A 127 9.47 -0.53 -13.39
N ALA A 128 8.70 -0.92 -14.43
CA ALA A 128 9.11 -1.99 -15.32
C ALA A 128 10.41 -1.65 -16.07
N ALA A 129 11.23 -2.67 -16.35
CA ALA A 129 12.53 -2.48 -17.01
C ALA A 129 12.41 -1.97 -18.46
N THR A 130 11.36 -2.38 -19.16
CA THR A 130 11.12 -2.05 -20.58
C THR A 130 9.76 -1.37 -20.74
N ALA A 131 9.66 -0.43 -21.67
CA ALA A 131 8.35 0.08 -22.12
C ALA A 131 7.65 -0.97 -22.99
N MET A 132 6.33 -0.82 -23.18
CA MET A 132 5.59 -1.61 -24.15
C MET A 132 6.28 -1.50 -25.51
N PRO A 133 6.56 -2.62 -26.21
CA PRO A 133 7.33 -2.55 -27.45
C PRO A 133 6.53 -1.83 -28.55
N ASP A 134 7.23 -0.99 -29.30
CA ASP A 134 6.78 -0.40 -30.57
C ASP A 134 6.89 -1.46 -31.68
N THR A 135 8.10 -1.65 -32.22
CA THR A 135 8.31 -2.49 -33.41
C THR A 135 8.42 -4.00 -33.16
N ASN A 136 8.45 -4.44 -31.90
CA ASN A 136 8.62 -5.85 -31.53
C ASN A 136 7.28 -6.47 -31.12
N PRO A 137 7.08 -7.78 -31.36
CA PRO A 137 5.85 -8.46 -30.94
C PRO A 137 5.58 -8.28 -29.45
N ILE A 138 4.34 -7.94 -29.10
CA ILE A 138 3.89 -7.94 -27.71
C ILE A 138 3.79 -9.39 -27.22
N THR A 139 4.41 -9.65 -26.07
CA THR A 139 4.34 -10.92 -25.35
C THR A 139 3.80 -10.69 -23.95
N SER A 140 3.39 -11.75 -23.24
CA SER A 140 3.06 -11.63 -21.81
C SER A 140 4.26 -11.10 -21.02
N GLY A 141 4.02 -10.13 -20.14
CA GLY A 141 5.09 -9.50 -19.38
C GLY A 141 4.67 -8.25 -18.63
N THR A 142 5.65 -7.62 -18.00
CA THR A 142 5.49 -6.34 -17.30
C THR A 142 6.21 -5.24 -18.06
N TYR A 143 5.48 -4.17 -18.37
CA TYR A 143 5.92 -3.09 -19.24
C TYR A 143 5.62 -1.73 -18.61
N ARG A 144 6.43 -0.72 -18.92
CA ARG A 144 6.01 0.67 -18.71
C ARG A 144 4.97 1.03 -19.76
N PRO A 145 3.98 1.86 -19.43
CA PRO A 145 3.06 2.37 -20.43
C PRO A 145 3.80 3.10 -21.55
N ALA A 146 3.24 3.06 -22.76
CA ALA A 146 3.80 3.73 -23.91
C ALA A 146 2.70 4.28 -24.83
N ASN A 147 3.08 5.33 -25.56
CA ASN A 147 2.36 5.87 -26.70
C ASN A 147 3.45 6.16 -27.74
N TYR A 148 3.32 5.62 -28.94
CA TYR A 148 4.23 5.89 -30.03
C TYR A 148 3.58 6.88 -31.01
N ALA A 149 4.22 7.13 -32.15
CA ALA A 149 3.65 8.02 -33.14
C ALA A 149 3.16 7.16 -34.29
N GLU A 150 1.88 7.29 -34.65
CA GLU A 150 1.33 6.70 -35.86
C GLU A 150 2.29 6.87 -37.06
N GLU A 151 2.61 5.78 -37.73
CA GLU A 151 3.38 5.80 -38.98
C GLU A 151 2.56 6.34 -40.18
N ARG A 152 1.28 6.69 -39.97
CA ARG A 152 0.32 7.02 -41.04
C ARG A 152 -0.38 8.37 -40.84
N PRO A 153 -0.94 8.98 -41.90
CA PRO A 153 -1.44 10.37 -41.84
C PRO A 153 -2.90 10.50 -41.33
N MET A 154 -3.46 9.52 -40.60
CA MET A 154 -4.91 9.43 -40.35
C MET A 154 -5.34 8.91 -38.96
N GLY A 155 -4.78 9.45 -37.88
CA GLY A 155 -5.47 9.41 -36.60
C GLY A 155 -4.81 10.31 -35.58
N THR A 156 -5.62 11.12 -34.92
CA THR A 156 -5.30 11.57 -33.57
C THR A 156 -5.87 10.52 -32.63
N ASP A 157 -5.19 10.18 -31.53
CA ASP A 157 -5.60 9.22 -30.48
C ASP A 157 -6.94 9.67 -29.81
N THR A 158 -8.00 9.57 -30.59
CA THR A 158 -9.32 10.16 -30.32
C THR A 158 -10.28 9.04 -30.04
N TYR A 159 -10.83 9.07 -28.83
CA TYR A 159 -11.80 8.11 -28.37
C TYR A 159 -13.23 8.59 -28.65
N PRO A 160 -14.17 7.65 -28.89
CA PRO A 160 -15.59 7.98 -28.86
C PRO A 160 -16.03 8.38 -27.44
N ASP A 161 -17.16 9.10 -27.35
CA ASP A 161 -17.82 9.35 -26.06
C ASP A 161 -18.12 8.01 -25.35
N PRO A 162 -17.96 7.91 -24.02
CA PRO A 162 -17.76 8.99 -23.05
C PRO A 162 -16.30 9.15 -22.58
N ALA A 163 -15.30 8.74 -23.36
CA ALA A 163 -13.92 8.91 -22.95
C ALA A 163 -13.57 10.42 -22.79
N PRO A 164 -12.73 10.79 -21.81
CA PRO A 164 -12.16 12.13 -21.75
C PRO A 164 -11.45 12.47 -23.07
N GLN A 165 -11.23 13.75 -23.35
CA GLN A 165 -10.43 14.19 -24.50
C GLN A 165 -8.97 14.39 -24.08
N GLU A 166 -8.07 14.35 -25.06
CA GLU A 166 -6.63 14.57 -24.93
C GLU A 166 -6.28 15.93 -24.24
N PRO A 167 -5.06 16.11 -23.68
CA PRO A 167 -3.88 15.25 -23.75
C PRO A 167 -3.83 14.13 -22.70
N TYR A 168 -3.15 13.04 -23.04
CA TYR A 168 -2.87 11.93 -22.13
C TYR A 168 -1.35 11.73 -21.98
N GLY A 169 -0.91 11.38 -20.78
CA GLY A 169 0.48 10.95 -20.52
C GLY A 169 0.61 9.43 -20.47
N THR A 170 1.84 8.93 -20.29
CA THR A 170 2.17 7.49 -20.22
C THR A 170 2.82 7.09 -18.89
N THR A 171 2.56 7.85 -17.82
CA THR A 171 3.12 7.60 -16.48
C THR A 171 2.01 7.35 -15.47
N LEU A 172 1.91 6.13 -14.93
CA LEU A 172 0.91 5.72 -13.92
C LEU A 172 1.02 6.53 -12.62
N SER A 173 2.21 7.05 -12.30
CA SER A 173 2.45 7.99 -11.20
C SER A 173 1.63 9.27 -11.28
N VAL A 174 0.94 9.54 -12.40
CA VAL A 174 -0.11 10.57 -12.48
C VAL A 174 -1.21 10.33 -11.43
N PHE A 175 -1.42 9.12 -10.94
CA PHE A 175 -2.40 8.84 -9.88
C PHE A 175 -1.88 9.11 -8.47
N ASN A 176 -0.58 9.31 -8.28
CA ASN A 176 0.01 9.47 -6.94
C ASN A 176 -0.59 10.67 -6.20
N GLY A 177 -0.89 10.48 -4.92
CA GLY A 177 -1.55 11.45 -4.06
C GLY A 177 -3.05 11.60 -4.29
N THR A 178 -3.67 10.90 -5.25
CA THR A 178 -5.12 10.95 -5.46
C THR A 178 -5.88 9.99 -4.53
N ASN A 179 -7.18 10.23 -4.34
CA ASN A 179 -8.06 9.29 -3.64
C ASN A 179 -8.30 8.06 -4.54
N PRO A 180 -7.96 6.84 -4.10
CA PRO A 180 -8.12 5.65 -4.91
C PRO A 180 -9.57 5.12 -4.99
N ASN A 181 -10.47 5.58 -4.11
CA ASN A 181 -11.85 5.07 -4.06
C ASN A 181 -12.74 5.73 -5.11
N GLY A 182 -13.52 4.91 -5.79
CA GLY A 182 -14.46 5.28 -6.84
C GLY A 182 -14.24 4.45 -8.11
N ALA A 183 -14.86 4.91 -9.18
CA ALA A 183 -14.80 4.24 -10.48
C ALA A 183 -13.44 4.43 -11.15
N TRP A 184 -12.75 3.33 -11.41
CA TRP A 184 -11.65 3.24 -12.36
C TRP A 184 -12.17 2.69 -13.68
N ARG A 185 -11.87 3.34 -14.78
CA ARG A 185 -12.43 3.03 -16.10
C ARG A 185 -11.33 2.75 -17.10
N LEU A 186 -11.45 1.60 -17.76
CA LEU A 186 -10.62 1.22 -18.90
C LEU A 186 -11.40 1.49 -20.18
N PHE A 187 -10.86 2.35 -21.02
CA PHE A 187 -11.34 2.62 -22.37
C PHE A 187 -10.40 1.91 -23.32
N VAL A 188 -10.95 1.01 -24.13
CA VAL A 188 -10.20 0.26 -25.15
C VAL A 188 -10.84 0.58 -26.48
N ALA A 189 -10.06 1.05 -27.43
CA ALA A 189 -10.53 1.37 -28.77
C ALA A 189 -9.60 0.80 -29.82
N ASP A 190 -10.18 0.52 -30.97
CA ASP A 190 -9.48 0.18 -32.20
C ASP A 190 -9.54 1.38 -33.13
N ASP A 191 -8.39 1.93 -33.50
CA ASP A 191 -8.27 3.12 -34.29
C ASP A 191 -7.93 2.86 -35.76
N GLU A 192 -7.82 1.62 -36.22
CA GLU A 192 -7.60 1.28 -37.63
C GLU A 192 -8.55 0.15 -38.09
N ASN A 193 -8.68 0.00 -39.40
CA ASN A 193 -9.55 -1.03 -39.98
C ASN A 193 -8.79 -2.33 -40.28
N SER A 194 -9.53 -3.43 -40.40
CA SER A 194 -9.17 -4.77 -40.93
C SER A 194 -8.97 -5.86 -39.88
N TYR A 195 -8.82 -5.50 -38.60
CA TYR A 195 -8.55 -6.46 -37.54
C TYR A 195 -9.46 -6.21 -36.35
N ALA A 196 -9.74 -7.28 -35.62
CA ALA A 196 -10.47 -7.24 -34.36
C ALA A 196 -9.69 -8.06 -33.34
N GLY A 197 -10.10 -7.98 -32.08
CA GLY A 197 -9.47 -8.75 -31.02
C GLY A 197 -10.31 -8.89 -29.77
N TYR A 198 -9.66 -9.31 -28.69
CA TYR A 198 -10.34 -9.67 -27.45
C TYR A 198 -9.47 -9.37 -26.23
N ILE A 199 -10.14 -9.08 -25.11
CA ILE A 199 -9.60 -9.27 -23.77
C ILE A 199 -10.48 -10.32 -23.12
N THR A 200 -9.98 -11.55 -23.01
CA THR A 200 -10.82 -12.71 -22.67
C THR A 200 -11.08 -12.87 -21.18
N SER A 201 -10.21 -12.32 -20.33
CA SER A 201 -10.29 -12.48 -18.86
C SER A 201 -10.30 -11.13 -18.12
N GLY A 202 -10.71 -10.08 -18.82
CA GLY A 202 -10.85 -8.73 -18.29
C GLY A 202 -9.53 -8.14 -17.78
N TRP A 203 -9.61 -7.32 -16.75
CA TRP A 203 -8.47 -6.58 -16.21
C TRP A 203 -8.55 -6.41 -14.70
N SER A 204 -7.40 -6.11 -14.10
CA SER A 204 -7.29 -5.78 -12.69
C SER A 204 -6.47 -4.51 -12.49
N ILE A 205 -6.82 -3.77 -11.45
CA ILE A 205 -5.99 -2.68 -10.92
C ILE A 205 -5.47 -3.06 -9.55
N THR A 206 -4.18 -2.91 -9.37
CA THR A 206 -3.53 -3.02 -8.08
C THR A 206 -3.12 -1.62 -7.63
N VAL A 207 -3.71 -1.17 -6.53
CA VAL A 207 -3.40 0.10 -5.90
C VAL A 207 -2.53 -0.16 -4.70
N THR A 208 -1.41 0.53 -4.65
CA THR A 208 -0.53 0.59 -3.50
C THR A 208 -0.68 1.97 -2.85
N ASN A 209 -0.95 2.03 -1.55
CA ASN A 209 -1.18 3.25 -0.77
C ASN A 209 -0.45 3.16 0.57
N ALA A 210 0.00 4.28 1.11
CA ALA A 210 0.36 4.35 2.52
C ALA A 210 -0.65 5.21 3.28
N VAL A 211 -0.90 4.84 4.53
CA VAL A 211 -1.81 5.61 5.37
C VAL A 211 -1.02 6.43 6.34
N THR A 212 -1.13 7.75 6.19
CA THR A 212 -0.67 8.70 7.19
C THR A 212 -1.80 8.98 8.18
N ALA A 213 -1.69 8.45 9.38
CA ALA A 213 -2.53 8.85 10.51
C ALA A 213 -1.81 9.95 11.29
N GLN A 214 -2.50 11.04 11.65
CA GLN A 214 -1.88 12.19 12.30
C GLN A 214 -2.64 12.60 13.56
N ASN A 215 -1.90 12.94 14.62
CA ASN A 215 -2.39 13.72 15.74
C ASN A 215 -1.62 15.03 15.76
N THR A 216 -2.26 16.10 15.27
CA THR A 216 -1.65 17.43 15.16
C THR A 216 -1.73 18.24 16.45
N THR A 217 -2.25 17.66 17.54
CA THR A 217 -2.30 18.34 18.84
C THR A 217 -0.89 18.49 19.37
N ALA A 218 -0.50 19.73 19.69
CA ALA A 218 0.81 20.02 20.25
C ALA A 218 1.05 19.24 21.55
N VAL A 219 2.20 18.60 21.65
CA VAL A 219 2.69 17.95 22.87
C VAL A 219 3.72 18.89 23.50
N THR A 220 3.46 19.38 24.71
CA THR A 220 4.42 20.22 25.44
C THR A 220 5.26 19.34 26.35
N LEU A 221 6.57 19.51 26.32
CA LEU A 221 7.54 18.84 27.18
C LEU A 221 7.86 19.79 28.34
N PRO A 222 7.58 19.41 29.60
CA PRO A 222 7.86 20.26 30.77
C PRO A 222 9.37 20.37 31.01
N ASP A 223 9.75 21.13 32.04
CA ASP A 223 11.15 21.21 32.49
C ASP A 223 11.74 19.86 32.94
N SER A 224 10.88 18.96 33.40
CA SER A 224 11.14 17.55 33.72
C SER A 224 9.80 16.87 34.01
N GLY A 225 9.69 15.58 33.71
CA GLY A 225 8.52 14.73 33.89
C GLY A 225 7.72 14.49 32.61
N THR A 226 6.50 13.96 32.77
CA THR A 226 5.63 13.58 31.65
C THR A 226 5.14 14.78 30.85
N ALA A 227 5.05 14.64 29.53
CA ALA A 227 4.47 15.64 28.65
C ALA A 227 3.02 16.04 28.99
N SER A 228 2.58 17.18 28.48
CA SER A 228 1.21 17.70 28.67
C SER A 228 0.11 16.73 28.19
N LEU A 229 0.43 15.91 27.19
CA LEU A 229 -0.41 14.84 26.69
C LEU A 229 0.32 13.51 26.88
N TYR A 230 -0.10 12.74 27.88
CA TYR A 230 0.58 11.53 28.30
C TYR A 230 -0.45 10.43 28.66
N PRO A 231 -0.82 9.54 27.71
CA PRO A 231 -0.34 9.48 26.32
C PRO A 231 -0.97 10.54 25.41
N SER A 232 -0.21 10.94 24.39
CA SER A 232 -0.77 11.53 23.17
C SER A 232 -1.31 10.40 22.29
N THR A 233 -2.62 10.36 22.05
CA THR A 233 -3.29 9.23 21.38
C THR A 233 -3.60 9.53 19.91
N LEU A 234 -3.32 8.58 19.03
CA LEU A 234 -3.64 8.61 17.61
C LEU A 234 -4.52 7.39 17.27
N ASN A 235 -5.75 7.63 16.84
CA ASN A 235 -6.66 6.56 16.46
C ASN A 235 -6.51 6.22 14.98
N VAL A 236 -6.22 4.96 14.67
CA VAL A 236 -6.14 4.40 13.32
C VAL A 236 -7.34 3.52 13.07
N SER A 237 -7.97 3.64 11.91
CA SER A 237 -9.14 2.83 11.53
C SER A 237 -9.19 2.65 10.02
N GLY A 238 -9.85 1.58 9.56
CA GLY A 238 -10.09 1.33 8.14
C GLY A 238 -8.89 0.77 7.37
N LEU A 239 -7.86 0.28 8.07
CA LEU A 239 -6.76 -0.46 7.46
C LEU A 239 -7.08 -1.95 7.42
N LEU A 240 -6.78 -2.59 6.30
CA LEU A 240 -6.96 -4.03 6.13
C LEU A 240 -5.63 -4.76 6.39
N GLY A 241 -5.71 -6.03 6.79
CA GLY A 241 -4.52 -6.87 6.97
C GLY A 241 -3.74 -6.62 8.26
N SER A 242 -2.47 -6.97 8.25
CA SER A 242 -1.54 -6.79 9.37
C SER A 242 -0.43 -5.80 9.01
N VAL A 243 0.13 -5.11 10.00
CA VAL A 243 1.24 -4.15 9.82
C VAL A 243 2.46 -4.86 9.18
N THR A 244 3.05 -4.26 8.17
CA THR A 244 4.31 -4.71 7.54
C THR A 244 5.46 -3.74 7.76
N ALA A 245 5.15 -2.46 7.98
CA ALA A 245 6.12 -1.44 8.35
C ALA A 245 5.42 -0.21 8.97
N VAL A 246 6.17 0.53 9.79
CA VAL A 246 5.73 1.77 10.43
C VAL A 246 6.83 2.81 10.28
N THR A 247 6.46 4.08 10.06
CA THR A 247 7.36 5.23 10.20
C THR A 247 6.70 6.26 11.10
N VAL A 248 7.47 6.81 12.03
CA VAL A 248 7.02 7.84 12.96
C VAL A 248 7.50 9.20 12.49
N TYR A 249 6.62 10.19 12.53
CA TYR A 249 6.94 11.59 12.25
C TYR A 249 6.77 12.38 13.54
N LEU A 250 7.79 13.12 13.94
CA LEU A 250 7.72 14.15 14.97
C LEU A 250 7.72 15.50 14.25
N ASN A 251 6.56 16.17 14.22
CA ASN A 251 6.38 17.37 13.43
C ASN A 251 6.69 18.61 14.27
N ASN A 252 7.61 19.44 13.78
CA ASN A 252 8.05 20.67 14.44
C ASN A 252 8.53 20.45 15.89
N PHE A 253 9.39 19.45 16.07
CA PHE A 253 10.07 19.19 17.34
C PHE A 253 11.04 20.32 17.68
N SER A 254 10.98 20.77 18.93
CA SER A 254 11.89 21.77 19.51
C SER A 254 12.21 21.37 20.94
N HIS A 255 13.48 21.48 21.34
CA HIS A 255 13.93 21.29 22.72
C HIS A 255 15.22 22.05 22.95
N THR A 256 15.49 22.50 24.17
CA THR A 256 16.78 23.16 24.49
C THR A 256 17.92 22.19 24.75
N ALA A 257 17.62 20.95 25.13
CA ALA A 257 18.55 19.83 25.19
C ALA A 257 17.82 18.53 24.79
N PRO A 258 17.80 18.16 23.50
CA PRO A 258 17.05 17.00 23.04
C PRO A 258 17.38 15.67 23.71
N ASP A 259 18.57 15.56 24.31
CA ASP A 259 19.03 14.39 25.09
C ASP A 259 17.98 13.98 26.12
N ASP A 260 17.44 14.96 26.82
CA ASP A 260 16.51 14.80 27.95
C ASP A 260 15.15 14.19 27.53
N VAL A 261 14.90 13.94 26.24
CA VAL A 261 13.57 13.57 25.71
C VAL A 261 13.47 12.09 25.34
N ASP A 262 12.62 11.38 26.09
CA ASP A 262 12.30 9.97 25.88
C ASP A 262 10.90 9.78 25.28
N LEU A 263 10.80 8.98 24.22
CA LEU A 263 9.57 8.70 23.48
C LEU A 263 9.29 7.20 23.37
N LEU A 264 8.23 6.74 24.02
CA LEU A 264 7.71 5.38 23.90
C LEU A 264 6.47 5.36 23.00
N LEU A 265 6.53 4.62 21.89
CA LEU A 265 5.39 4.36 21.03
C LEU A 265 4.75 3.01 21.41
N VAL A 266 3.44 3.02 21.64
CA VAL A 266 2.65 1.82 21.99
C VAL A 266 1.51 1.63 20.97
N ALA A 267 1.48 0.47 20.35
CA ALA A 267 0.48 0.08 19.35
C ALA A 267 -0.83 -0.41 20.01
N PRO A 268 -1.95 -0.54 19.26
CA PRO A 268 -3.25 -0.96 19.79
C PRO A 268 -3.26 -2.31 20.53
N GLY A 269 -2.35 -3.23 20.16
CA GLY A 269 -2.17 -4.54 20.81
C GLY A 269 -1.20 -4.54 21.99
N GLY A 270 -0.71 -3.38 22.43
CA GLY A 270 0.22 -3.25 23.56
C GLY A 270 1.69 -3.48 23.24
N ARG A 271 2.03 -3.88 22.00
CA ARG A 271 3.43 -3.86 21.54
C ARG A 271 3.96 -2.44 21.62
N SER A 272 5.22 -2.30 22.01
CA SER A 272 5.86 -1.01 22.27
C SER A 272 7.33 -0.99 21.89
N VAL A 273 7.82 0.20 21.56
CA VAL A 273 9.21 0.51 21.16
C VAL A 273 9.56 1.90 21.68
N VAL A 274 10.73 2.06 22.30
CA VAL A 274 11.33 3.38 22.55
C VAL A 274 11.90 3.86 21.22
N VAL A 275 11.35 4.95 20.69
CA VAL A 275 11.68 5.42 19.34
C VAL A 275 12.74 6.52 19.33
N MET A 276 12.92 7.20 20.46
CA MET A 276 13.87 8.28 20.69
C MET A 276 14.14 8.34 22.19
N SER A 277 15.40 8.24 22.63
CA SER A 277 15.85 8.46 24.01
C SER A 277 17.34 8.78 23.99
N ASP A 278 17.77 9.72 24.84
CA ASP A 278 19.19 10.10 25.03
C ASP A 278 19.90 10.49 23.71
N VAL A 279 19.22 11.28 22.87
CA VAL A 279 19.73 11.71 21.56
C VAL A 279 19.82 13.23 21.42
N GLY A 280 20.78 13.69 20.64
CA GLY A 280 20.89 15.09 20.24
C GLY A 280 21.71 15.97 21.17
N GLY A 281 22.10 15.46 22.34
CA GLY A 281 22.86 16.20 23.35
C GLY A 281 22.15 17.47 23.82
N THR A 282 22.95 18.45 24.25
CA THR A 282 22.47 19.69 24.90
C THR A 282 22.31 20.88 23.96
N THR A 283 22.34 20.65 22.64
CA THR A 283 22.21 21.74 21.66
C THR A 283 20.75 21.96 21.29
N ALA A 284 20.26 23.17 21.55
CA ALA A 284 18.88 23.52 21.26
C ALA A 284 18.51 23.36 19.78
N VAL A 285 17.36 22.75 19.53
CA VAL A 285 16.77 22.60 18.19
C VAL A 285 15.40 23.25 18.15
N ASN A 286 15.03 23.77 16.97
CA ASN A 286 13.80 24.52 16.79
C ASN A 286 13.10 24.08 15.50
N ASN A 287 11.85 23.63 15.65
CA ASN A 287 10.92 23.25 14.59
C ASN A 287 11.52 22.27 13.56
N ILE A 288 12.29 21.29 14.03
CA ILE A 288 12.81 20.24 13.16
C ILE A 288 11.75 19.15 12.95
N THR A 289 11.79 18.49 11.79
CA THR A 289 10.97 17.31 11.51
C THR A 289 11.84 16.08 11.51
N LEU A 290 11.56 15.16 12.43
CA LEU A 290 12.25 13.87 12.51
C LEU A 290 11.34 12.77 11.96
N LEU A 291 11.84 12.03 10.97
CA LEU A 291 11.22 10.81 10.46
C LEU A 291 12.00 9.61 11.03
N LEU A 292 11.33 8.74 11.77
CA LEU A 292 11.92 7.54 12.35
C LEU A 292 11.46 6.31 11.57
N ASN A 293 12.41 5.62 10.93
CA ASN A 293 12.19 4.52 10.02
C ASN A 293 13.36 3.51 10.11
N ASP A 294 13.06 2.22 10.25
CA ASP A 294 14.08 1.16 10.41
C ASP A 294 15.05 1.04 9.21
N SER A 295 14.57 1.37 8.01
CA SER A 295 15.30 1.35 6.74
C SER A 295 16.18 2.60 6.54
N ALA A 296 16.14 3.58 7.44
CA ALA A 296 16.95 4.79 7.32
C ALA A 296 18.45 4.47 7.33
N ALA A 297 19.25 5.27 6.62
CA ALA A 297 20.68 5.03 6.52
C ALA A 297 21.42 5.27 7.85
N ASN A 298 20.97 6.27 8.62
CA ASN A 298 21.65 6.74 9.83
C ASN A 298 20.73 6.63 11.06
N SER A 299 21.31 6.37 12.24
CA SER A 299 20.63 6.58 13.52
C SER A 299 20.65 8.06 13.91
N LEU A 300 19.82 8.45 14.88
CA LEU A 300 19.96 9.75 15.53
C LEU A 300 21.34 9.80 16.21
N PRO A 301 22.05 10.95 16.15
CA PRO A 301 23.31 11.10 16.87
C PRO A 301 23.06 11.15 18.38
N ASP A 302 23.98 10.58 19.16
CA ASP A 302 24.07 10.74 20.62
C ASP A 302 24.31 12.23 20.94
N SER A 303 25.54 12.72 20.89
CA SER A 303 25.83 14.09 21.37
C SER A 303 25.79 15.19 20.28
N GLY A 304 25.43 14.84 19.05
CA GLY A 304 25.43 15.75 17.90
C GLY A 304 24.09 16.47 17.73
N MET A 305 24.08 17.74 17.34
CA MET A 305 22.84 18.50 17.12
C MET A 305 21.90 17.78 16.15
N LEU A 306 20.63 17.58 16.56
CA LEU A 306 19.62 17.01 15.68
C LEU A 306 19.30 17.97 14.52
N THR A 307 19.05 17.39 13.35
CA THR A 307 18.60 18.12 12.16
C THR A 307 17.38 17.43 11.58
N SER A 308 16.60 18.15 10.77
CA SER A 308 15.47 17.52 10.09
C SER A 308 15.96 16.45 9.13
N GLY A 309 15.29 15.29 9.11
CA GLY A 309 15.71 14.19 8.26
C GLY A 309 15.07 12.86 8.65
N THR A 310 15.52 11.81 7.97
CA THR A 310 15.08 10.42 8.21
C THR A 310 16.19 9.65 8.91
N PHE A 311 15.85 9.08 10.06
CA PHE A 311 16.76 8.37 10.96
C PHE A 311 16.13 7.06 11.44
N LYS A 312 16.94 6.16 11.98
CA LYS A 312 16.43 4.97 12.69
C LYS A 312 15.88 5.37 14.05
N PRO A 313 14.91 4.62 14.60
CA PRO A 313 14.62 4.66 16.03
C PRO A 313 15.93 4.46 16.81
N THR A 314 16.17 5.31 17.80
CA THR A 314 17.43 5.32 18.54
C THR A 314 17.14 5.53 20.01
N ASP A 315 17.81 4.76 20.83
CA ASP A 315 17.71 4.71 22.28
C ASP A 315 19.15 4.51 22.77
N PHE A 316 19.73 5.56 23.35
CA PHE A 316 21.05 5.48 23.96
C PHE A 316 20.88 5.18 25.44
N GLU A 317 21.83 4.43 25.99
CA GLU A 317 21.75 3.93 27.38
C GLU A 317 20.56 2.98 27.62
N ALA A 318 20.30 2.63 28.87
CA ALA A 318 19.20 1.73 29.21
C ALA A 318 18.71 2.06 30.60
N GLY A 319 17.39 2.07 30.80
CA GLY A 319 16.80 2.33 32.11
C GLY A 319 15.67 3.34 32.09
N ASP A 320 15.23 3.75 30.91
CA ASP A 320 14.21 4.77 30.72
C ASP A 320 12.95 4.41 31.49
N THR A 321 12.49 5.38 32.26
CA THR A 321 11.34 5.19 33.14
C THR A 321 10.17 5.97 32.57
N PHE A 322 9.19 5.26 32.04
CA PHE A 322 7.91 5.82 31.61
C PHE A 322 6.87 5.68 32.74
N PRO A 323 6.47 6.76 33.44
CA PRO A 323 5.49 6.68 34.52
C PRO A 323 4.12 6.17 34.05
N SER A 324 3.30 5.70 34.99
CA SER A 324 1.88 5.39 34.73
C SER A 324 1.17 6.62 34.12
N PRO A 325 0.36 6.45 33.06
CA PRO A 325 -0.26 5.22 32.57
C PRO A 325 0.48 4.53 31.41
N ALA A 326 1.80 4.71 31.24
CA ALA A 326 2.58 3.90 30.30
C ALA A 326 2.64 2.43 30.75
N PRO A 327 2.79 1.47 29.82
CA PRO A 327 3.00 0.07 30.18
C PRO A 327 4.21 -0.09 31.10
N SER A 328 4.05 -0.83 32.20
CA SER A 328 5.15 -1.11 33.15
C SER A 328 6.06 -2.25 32.69
N SER A 329 5.69 -2.95 31.61
CA SER A 329 6.52 -3.97 30.98
C SER A 329 7.59 -3.32 30.11
N PRO A 330 8.80 -3.91 30.01
CA PRO A 330 9.81 -3.44 29.06
C PRO A 330 9.26 -3.34 27.63
N PRO A 331 9.82 -2.45 26.79
CA PRO A 331 9.49 -2.37 25.37
C PRO A 331 9.57 -3.74 24.70
N THR A 332 8.63 -4.02 23.81
CA THR A 332 8.55 -5.33 23.12
C THR A 332 9.65 -5.54 22.07
N GLY A 333 10.33 -4.47 21.65
CA GLY A 333 11.48 -4.52 20.75
C GLY A 333 12.18 -3.16 20.67
N ALA A 334 13.34 -3.16 20.01
CA ALA A 334 14.20 -1.97 19.85
C ALA A 334 14.02 -1.24 18.49
N THR A 335 13.19 -1.77 17.59
CA THR A 335 12.97 -1.21 16.24
C THR A 335 11.48 -1.27 15.88
N LEU A 336 11.04 -0.46 14.91
CA LEU A 336 9.63 -0.35 14.51
C LEU A 336 9.07 -1.66 13.92
N SER A 337 9.93 -2.53 13.39
CA SER A 337 9.60 -3.88 12.93
C SER A 337 8.96 -4.76 14.01
N ALA A 338 9.10 -4.40 15.30
CA ALA A 338 8.39 -5.04 16.40
C ALA A 338 6.85 -4.95 16.24
N PHE A 339 6.35 -3.96 15.49
CA PHE A 339 4.94 -3.83 15.17
C PHE A 339 4.48 -4.74 14.03
N ASN A 340 5.36 -5.43 13.31
CA ASN A 340 4.98 -6.25 12.18
C ASN A 340 4.06 -7.42 12.60
N GLY A 341 3.02 -7.67 11.82
CA GLY A 341 2.02 -8.70 12.05
C GLY A 341 0.90 -8.31 13.02
N ILE A 342 0.91 -7.12 13.64
CA ILE A 342 -0.22 -6.69 14.49
C ILE A 342 -1.38 -6.15 13.65
N ASN A 343 -2.57 -6.13 14.24
CA ASN A 343 -3.69 -5.35 13.70
C ASN A 343 -3.36 -3.84 13.78
N PRO A 344 -3.34 -3.12 12.66
CA PRO A 344 -3.01 -1.69 12.64
C PRO A 344 -4.08 -0.79 13.27
N ASN A 345 -5.32 -1.27 13.37
CA ASN A 345 -6.48 -0.46 13.78
C ASN A 345 -6.62 -0.39 15.31
N GLY A 346 -6.92 0.81 15.80
CA GLY A 346 -7.12 1.13 17.20
C GLY A 346 -6.25 2.32 17.65
N ALA A 347 -6.13 2.47 18.97
CA ALA A 347 -5.37 3.55 19.57
C ALA A 347 -3.86 3.24 19.59
N TRP A 348 -3.10 3.98 18.78
CA TRP A 348 -1.66 4.16 18.94
C TRP A 348 -1.41 5.28 19.95
N ARG A 349 -0.40 5.12 20.81
CA ARG A 349 -0.13 6.04 21.92
C ARG A 349 1.35 6.41 21.93
N LEU A 350 1.65 7.70 21.92
CA LEU A 350 2.98 8.22 22.16
C LEU A 350 3.05 8.73 23.60
N TYR A 351 3.96 8.16 24.37
CA TYR A 351 4.31 8.62 25.71
C TYR A 351 5.62 9.38 25.60
N ALA A 352 5.64 10.60 26.12
CA ALA A 352 6.81 11.47 26.08
C ALA A 352 7.16 11.91 27.49
N VAL A 353 8.43 11.77 27.85
CA VAL A 353 9.00 12.17 29.13
C VAL A 353 10.19 13.08 28.84
N ASP A 354 10.30 14.14 29.62
CA ASP A 354 11.55 14.88 29.80
C ASP A 354 12.19 14.36 31.09
N ASP A 355 13.35 13.73 31.06
CA ASP A 355 13.92 13.02 32.20
C ASP A 355 14.93 13.85 33.02
N ALA A 356 15.31 15.04 32.54
CA ALA A 356 16.32 15.89 33.15
C ALA A 356 15.91 17.37 33.27
N GLY A 357 16.10 17.94 34.47
CA GLY A 357 15.68 19.32 34.77
C GLY A 357 16.49 20.41 34.06
N GLY A 358 15.84 21.54 33.74
CA GLY A 358 16.46 22.78 33.27
C GLY A 358 16.24 23.10 31.79
N ASN A 359 15.59 22.21 31.05
CA ASN A 359 15.31 22.33 29.62
C ASN A 359 13.83 22.01 29.36
N ALA A 360 13.27 22.60 28.31
CA ALA A 360 11.89 22.30 27.95
C ALA A 360 11.69 22.42 26.45
N GLY A 361 10.57 21.91 25.96
CA GLY A 361 10.27 21.99 24.54
C GLY A 361 8.88 21.56 24.14
N THR A 362 8.75 21.18 22.88
CA THR A 362 7.46 20.83 22.29
C THR A 362 7.61 20.03 21.00
N ILE A 363 6.64 19.17 20.75
CA ILE A 363 6.31 18.66 19.42
C ILE A 363 5.08 19.45 18.95
N SER A 364 5.31 20.64 18.39
CA SER A 364 4.24 21.63 18.18
C SER A 364 3.28 21.29 17.03
N GLY A 365 3.75 20.52 16.05
CA GLY A 365 2.92 19.94 14.99
C GLY A 365 2.33 18.57 15.35
N GLY A 366 2.53 18.13 16.60
CA GLY A 366 2.20 16.79 17.04
C GLY A 366 2.97 15.72 16.27
N TRP A 367 2.39 14.53 16.13
CA TRP A 367 3.07 13.39 15.54
C TRP A 367 2.19 12.65 14.55
N SER A 368 2.82 11.85 13.69
CA SER A 368 2.11 11.06 12.68
C SER A 368 2.73 9.69 12.51
N LEU A 369 1.92 8.73 12.06
CA LEU A 369 2.37 7.42 11.66
C LEU A 369 2.08 7.25 10.18
N LEU A 370 3.09 6.82 9.43
CA LEU A 370 2.90 6.21 8.12
C LEU A 370 2.91 4.69 8.33
N ILE A 371 1.76 4.05 8.08
CA ILE A 371 1.54 2.62 8.35
C ILE A 371 1.33 1.89 7.02
N ALA A 372 2.14 0.83 6.86
CA ALA A 372 2.04 -0.16 5.81
C ALA A 372 1.46 -1.46 6.36
N THR A 373 0.67 -2.15 5.55
CA THR A 373 -0.10 -3.32 5.90
C THR A 373 -0.21 -4.25 4.70
N SER A 374 -0.46 -5.52 4.95
CA SER A 374 -0.72 -6.48 3.88
C SER A 374 -1.79 -7.47 4.31
N SER A 375 -2.75 -7.71 3.41
CA SER A 375 -3.74 -8.79 3.56
C SER A 375 -3.13 -10.17 3.26
N SER A 376 -2.06 -10.23 2.46
CA SER A 376 -1.28 -11.45 2.25
C SER A 376 -0.41 -11.81 3.45
N ALA A 377 -0.08 -10.83 4.30
CA ALA A 377 0.62 -11.05 5.58
C ALA A 377 -0.34 -11.42 6.73
N CYS A 378 -1.63 -11.65 6.47
CA CYS A 378 -2.56 -12.15 7.47
C CYS A 378 -2.13 -13.56 7.91
N ALA A 379 -1.63 -13.70 9.13
CA ALA A 379 -1.41 -15.01 9.74
C ALA A 379 -2.73 -15.55 10.30
N LEU A 380 -3.18 -16.70 9.81
CA LEU A 380 -4.30 -17.42 10.40
C LEU A 380 -3.82 -18.07 11.71
N ASN A 381 -4.44 -17.71 12.84
CA ASN A 381 -4.18 -18.40 14.09
C ASN A 381 -5.25 -19.46 14.34
N ILE A 382 -4.80 -20.72 14.46
CA ILE A 382 -5.64 -21.88 14.79
C ILE A 382 -5.27 -22.32 16.20
N ALA A 383 -6.23 -22.31 17.13
CA ALA A 383 -6.01 -22.76 18.49
C ALA A 383 -7.15 -23.67 18.98
N PRO A 384 -6.87 -24.82 19.61
CA PRO A 384 -5.55 -25.44 19.76
C PRO A 384 -5.07 -26.14 18.47
N LEU A 385 -3.75 -26.20 18.27
CA LEU A 385 -3.12 -26.88 17.11
C LEU A 385 -3.24 -28.41 17.14
N SER A 386 -3.61 -28.99 18.29
CA SER A 386 -3.95 -30.40 18.43
C SER A 386 -4.98 -30.61 19.52
N GLN A 387 -5.88 -31.58 19.31
CA GLN A 387 -6.80 -32.07 20.33
C GLN A 387 -6.69 -33.58 20.45
N ALA A 388 -6.71 -34.07 21.68
CA ALA A 388 -6.74 -35.50 21.97
C ALA A 388 -8.17 -35.90 22.37
N PHE A 389 -8.66 -36.99 21.79
CA PHE A 389 -9.97 -37.55 22.13
C PHE A 389 -9.83 -38.97 22.69
N PRO A 390 -10.67 -39.36 23.66
CA PRO A 390 -10.74 -40.75 24.12
C PRO A 390 -11.17 -41.72 23.01
N ILE A 391 -10.79 -42.99 23.14
CA ILE A 391 -11.20 -44.07 22.21
C ILE A 391 -12.72 -44.31 22.19
N THR A 392 -13.44 -43.81 23.19
CA THR A 392 -14.92 -43.87 23.29
C THR A 392 -15.62 -42.75 22.52
N GLY A 393 -14.86 -41.86 21.85
CA GLY A 393 -15.37 -40.69 21.13
C GLY A 393 -15.36 -39.41 21.97
N GLY A 394 -15.53 -38.27 21.28
CA GLY A 394 -15.57 -36.92 21.84
C GLY A 394 -15.84 -35.87 20.77
N ALA A 395 -16.06 -34.62 21.19
CA ALA A 395 -16.15 -33.46 20.32
C ALA A 395 -15.16 -32.39 20.80
N GLY A 396 -14.64 -31.60 19.86
CA GLY A 396 -13.73 -30.51 20.14
C GLY A 396 -13.96 -29.35 19.20
N SER A 397 -13.48 -28.18 19.59
CA SER A 397 -13.58 -26.94 18.82
C SER A 397 -12.20 -26.32 18.68
N PHE A 398 -11.90 -25.78 17.51
CA PHE A 398 -10.78 -24.87 17.34
C PHE A 398 -11.33 -23.48 17.04
N ASP A 399 -10.66 -22.48 17.57
CA ASP A 399 -10.91 -21.09 17.23
C ASP A 399 -10.05 -20.74 16.02
N LEU A 400 -10.69 -20.20 14.99
CA LEU A 400 -10.03 -19.47 13.92
C LEU A 400 -10.13 -18.00 14.27
N SER A 401 -8.97 -17.36 14.45
CA SER A 401 -8.92 -15.91 14.60
C SER A 401 -8.08 -15.31 13.48
N SER A 402 -8.61 -14.25 12.88
CA SER A 402 -7.95 -13.43 11.88
C SER A 402 -8.11 -11.95 12.27
N PRO A 403 -7.17 -11.07 11.90
CA PRO A 403 -7.36 -9.63 12.01
C PRO A 403 -8.59 -9.17 11.21
N PHE A 404 -9.23 -8.08 11.66
CA PHE A 404 -10.36 -7.48 10.95
C PHE A 404 -10.00 -7.17 9.49
N GLY A 405 -10.82 -7.65 8.54
CA GLY A 405 -10.55 -7.51 7.10
C GLY A 405 -9.71 -8.62 6.48
N CYS A 406 -9.33 -9.65 7.25
CA CYS A 406 -8.74 -10.90 6.76
C CYS A 406 -9.79 -12.02 6.59
N ASP A 407 -11.09 -11.68 6.48
CA ASP A 407 -12.15 -12.67 6.32
C ASP A 407 -12.14 -13.26 4.91
N TRP A 408 -12.33 -14.58 4.81
CA TRP A 408 -12.51 -15.27 3.55
C TRP A 408 -13.90 -14.94 2.97
N ALA A 409 -13.94 -14.45 1.73
CA ALA A 409 -15.18 -14.31 0.97
C ALA A 409 -15.67 -15.68 0.45
#